data_AF-A0A937YW11-F1
#
_entry.id   AF-A0A937YW11-F1
#
_cell.length_a   1.000
_cell.length_b   1.000
_cell.length_c   1.000
_cell.angle_alpha   90.00
_cell.angle_beta   90.00
_cell.angle_gamma   90.00
#
_symmetry.space_group_name_H-M   'P 1'
#
loop_
_entity.id
_entity.type
_entity.pdbx_description
1 polymer ?
#
loop_
_entity_poly.entity_id
_entity_poly.type
_entity_poly.pdbx_seq_one_letter_code
_entity_poly.pdbx_strand_id
1 'polypeptide(L)'
;MPTFVCDLHIHIGASADGRPVKVTASRELTFENIARECVQRKGVQVAGIVDCGSPRVMEDIYNLLSSGEMTELPGGGLRYRDQLTIIPGSEIETREQATSRTDDGTRNDPSSAVSPRASHHVSYFPGLEGLKAFVGVLSRHVTNIEL
;
A
#
# COMPACT_ATOMS: atom_id res chain seq x y z
N MET A 1 11.41 -27.77 0.94
CA MET A 1 10.97 -26.44 0.43
C MET A 1 11.71 -25.38 1.22
N PRO A 2 12.21 -24.31 0.59
CA PRO A 2 12.77 -23.18 1.33
C PRO A 2 11.68 -22.50 2.16
N THR A 3 12.05 -22.04 3.36
CA THR A 3 11.18 -21.25 4.24
C THR A 3 11.37 -19.77 3.91
N PHE A 4 10.28 -19.04 3.80
CA PHE A 4 10.30 -17.59 3.59
C PHE A 4 9.75 -16.87 4.82
N VAL A 5 10.38 -15.76 5.18
CA VAL A 5 9.85 -14.76 6.09
C VAL A 5 9.22 -13.67 5.25
N CYS A 6 7.96 -13.35 5.60
CA CYS A 6 7.16 -12.38 4.87
C CYS A 6 6.65 -11.29 5.80
N ASP A 7 6.71 -10.05 5.33
CA ASP A 7 6.05 -8.89 5.96
C ASP A 7 5.14 -8.27 4.91
N LEU A 8 3.83 -8.46 5.04
CA LEU A 8 2.90 -8.23 3.94
C LEU A 8 2.19 -6.88 4.01
N HIS A 9 2.26 -6.14 5.12
CA HIS A 9 1.52 -4.89 5.27
C HIS A 9 2.44 -3.77 5.72
N ILE A 10 3.26 -3.27 4.79
CA ILE A 10 4.22 -2.20 5.05
C ILE A 10 3.76 -0.92 4.37
N HIS A 11 3.58 0.14 5.15
CA HIS A 11 3.27 1.47 4.65
C HIS A 11 4.50 2.27 4.22
N ILE A 12 4.27 3.21 3.31
CA ILE A 12 5.25 4.19 2.88
C ILE A 12 4.94 5.52 3.57
N GLY A 13 5.96 6.12 4.19
CA GLY A 13 5.82 7.42 4.83
C GLY A 13 6.12 8.59 3.89
N ALA A 14 7.05 8.43 2.96
CA ALA A 14 7.36 9.44 1.96
C ALA A 14 7.89 8.83 0.66
N SER A 15 7.74 9.56 -0.45
CA SER A 15 8.43 9.26 -1.71
C SER A 15 9.91 9.62 -1.63
N ALA A 16 10.70 9.17 -2.61
CA ALA A 16 12.14 9.44 -2.66
C ALA A 16 12.48 10.95 -2.74
N ASP A 17 11.58 11.77 -3.29
CA ASP A 17 11.71 13.24 -3.31
C ASP A 17 11.30 13.92 -2.00
N GLY A 18 10.98 13.15 -0.95
CA GLY A 18 10.70 13.64 0.40
C GLY A 18 9.26 14.12 0.62
N ARG A 19 8.35 13.93 -0.35
CA ARG A 19 6.94 14.28 -0.18
C ARG A 19 6.22 13.23 0.68
N PRO A 20 5.37 13.66 1.64
CA PRO A 20 4.62 12.72 2.46
C PRO A 20 3.67 11.87 1.61
N VAL A 21 3.63 10.57 1.91
CA VAL A 21 2.59 9.63 1.45
C VAL A 21 1.63 9.44 2.62
N LYS A 22 2.03 8.67 3.63
CA LYS A 22 1.32 8.60 4.92
C LYS A 22 1.88 9.64 5.91
N VAL A 23 1.14 10.73 6.12
CA VAL A 23 1.56 11.90 6.93
C VAL A 23 2.06 11.56 8.34
N THR A 24 1.48 10.55 8.98
CA THR A 24 1.86 10.13 10.35
C THR A 24 3.02 9.13 10.39
N ALA A 25 3.50 8.66 9.25
CA ALA A 25 4.60 7.72 9.16
C ALA A 25 5.95 8.44 9.01
N SER A 26 7.04 7.69 9.23
CA SER A 26 8.40 8.22 9.11
C SER A 26 8.75 8.60 7.68
N ARG A 27 9.39 9.76 7.47
CA ARG A 27 9.91 10.20 6.17
C ARG A 27 11.00 9.28 5.60
N GLU A 28 11.64 8.49 6.45
CA GLU A 28 12.65 7.52 6.02
C GLU A 28 12.03 6.22 5.49
N LEU A 29 10.71 6.00 5.68
CA LEU A 29 10.00 4.85 5.11
C LEU A 29 9.66 5.12 3.63
N THR A 30 10.69 5.27 2.81
CA THR A 30 10.56 5.30 1.35
C THR A 30 10.52 3.88 0.79
N PHE A 31 10.01 3.71 -0.43
CA PHE A 31 9.92 2.40 -1.08
C PHE A 31 11.28 1.68 -1.12
N GLU A 32 12.34 2.39 -1.55
CA GLU A 32 13.70 1.84 -1.61
C GLU A 32 14.27 1.54 -0.21
N ASN A 33 14.07 2.44 0.76
CA ASN A 33 14.58 2.23 2.11
C ASN A 33 13.95 0.99 2.76
N ILE A 34 12.65 0.75 2.54
CA ILE A 34 11.97 -0.47 2.98
C ILE A 34 12.62 -1.71 2.34
N ALA A 35 12.83 -1.70 1.03
CA ALA A 35 13.45 -2.81 0.31
C ALA A 35 14.88 -3.09 0.82
N ARG A 36 15.67 -2.03 1.02
CA ARG A 36 17.02 -2.10 1.58
C ARG A 36 17.02 -2.66 3.00
N GLU A 37 16.10 -2.23 3.85
CA GLU A 37 15.97 -2.71 5.23
C GLU A 37 15.64 -4.21 5.29
N CYS A 38 14.73 -4.65 4.44
CA CYS A 38 14.32 -6.05 4.32
C CYS A 38 15.52 -6.95 3.98
N VAL A 39 16.34 -6.52 3.01
CA VAL A 39 17.51 -7.28 2.56
C VAL A 39 18.66 -7.22 3.56
N GLN A 40 19.02 -6.02 4.02
CA GLN A 40 20.29 -5.82 4.74
C GLN A 40 20.22 -6.16 6.22
N ARG A 41 19.05 -6.06 6.86
CA ARG A 41 18.91 -6.18 8.32
C ARG A 41 17.84 -7.17 8.75
N LYS A 42 16.66 -7.15 8.13
CA LYS A 42 15.53 -7.98 8.59
C LYS A 42 15.57 -9.43 8.08
N GLY A 43 16.22 -9.67 6.94
CA GLY A 43 16.20 -10.99 6.29
C GLY A 43 14.80 -11.41 5.81
N VAL A 44 13.98 -10.44 5.41
CA VAL A 44 12.64 -10.67 4.82
C VAL A 44 12.81 -10.97 3.34
N GLN A 45 12.24 -12.09 2.87
CA GLN A 45 12.34 -12.51 1.47
C GLN A 45 11.13 -12.09 0.63
N VAL A 46 9.99 -11.83 1.26
CA VAL A 46 8.78 -11.33 0.58
C VAL A 46 8.19 -10.14 1.35
N ALA A 47 8.05 -9.00 0.68
CA ALA A 47 7.45 -7.81 1.26
C ALA A 47 6.16 -7.44 0.52
N GLY A 48 5.07 -7.25 1.24
CA GLY A 48 3.88 -6.57 0.74
C GLY A 48 3.97 -5.11 1.13
N ILE A 49 4.19 -4.25 0.14
CA ILE A 49 4.27 -2.81 0.36
C ILE A 49 2.96 -2.22 -0.14
N VAL A 50 2.22 -1.59 0.76
CA VAL A 50 0.99 -0.86 0.44
C VAL A 50 1.33 0.61 0.15
N ASP A 51 0.36 1.37 -0.36
CA ASP A 51 0.54 2.75 -0.85
C ASP A 51 1.26 2.85 -2.22
N CYS A 52 1.52 1.73 -2.90
CA CYS A 52 2.10 1.73 -4.26
C CYS A 52 1.21 2.39 -5.32
N GLY A 53 -0.08 2.59 -5.01
CA GLY A 53 -1.01 3.28 -5.89
C GLY A 53 -0.79 4.79 -5.98
N SER A 54 -0.02 5.39 -5.07
CA SER A 54 0.37 6.79 -5.14
C SER A 54 1.22 7.06 -6.39
N PRO A 55 0.93 8.10 -7.19
CA PRO A 55 1.72 8.43 -8.38
C PRO A 55 3.21 8.60 -8.09
N ARG A 56 3.56 9.11 -6.90
CA ARG A 56 4.93 9.37 -6.46
C ARG A 56 5.67 8.09 -6.14
N VAL A 57 5.00 7.18 -5.43
CA VAL A 57 5.56 5.86 -5.15
C VAL A 57 5.71 5.07 -6.45
N MET A 58 4.77 5.19 -7.37
CA MET A 58 4.88 4.56 -8.68
C MET A 58 6.11 5.08 -9.46
N GLU A 59 6.40 6.37 -9.37
CA GLU A 59 7.63 6.96 -9.93
C GLU A 59 8.89 6.39 -9.26
N ASP A 60 8.92 6.25 -7.93
CA ASP A 60 10.03 5.61 -7.20
C ASP A 60 10.27 4.17 -7.70
N ILE A 61 9.18 3.41 -7.89
CA ILE A 61 9.26 2.04 -8.41
C ILE A 61 9.83 2.03 -9.84
N TYR A 62 9.34 2.89 -10.73
CA TYR A 62 9.84 2.98 -12.10
C TYR A 62 11.31 3.40 -12.15
N ASN A 63 11.75 4.26 -11.25
CA ASN A 63 13.16 4.66 -11.15
C ASN A 63 14.06 3.47 -10.79
N LEU A 64 13.64 2.62 -9.86
CA LEU A 64 14.38 1.40 -9.48
C LEU A 64 14.37 0.33 -10.59
N LEU A 65 13.27 0.22 -11.34
CA LEU A 65 13.21 -0.63 -12.52
C LEU A 65 14.16 -0.12 -13.61
N SER A 66 14.16 1.19 -13.85
CA SER A 66 14.98 1.82 -14.90
C SER A 66 16.47 1.80 -14.57
N SER A 67 16.84 1.85 -13.28
CA SER A 67 18.24 1.74 -12.84
C SER A 67 18.78 0.30 -12.87
N GLY A 68 17.89 -0.69 -13.03
CA GLY A 68 18.25 -2.12 -12.99
C GLY A 68 18.42 -2.68 -11.57
N GLU A 69 18.15 -1.89 -10.53
CA GLU A 69 18.14 -2.38 -9.15
C GLU A 69 16.95 -3.30 -8.85
N MET A 70 15.89 -3.16 -9.64
CA MET A 70 14.67 -3.93 -9.56
C MET A 70 14.27 -4.48 -10.92
N THR A 71 13.62 -5.64 -10.94
CA THR A 71 13.02 -6.21 -12.15
C THR A 71 11.61 -6.75 -11.87
N GLU A 72 10.73 -6.75 -12.87
CA GLU A 72 9.46 -7.46 -12.74
C GLU A 72 9.66 -8.97 -12.94
N LEU A 73 8.98 -9.78 -12.13
CA LEU A 73 9.01 -11.24 -12.26
C LEU A 73 7.88 -11.73 -13.19
N PRO A 74 8.14 -12.73 -14.06
CA PRO A 74 7.10 -13.30 -14.93
C PRO A 74 5.89 -13.88 -14.17
N GLY A 75 6.11 -14.38 -12.94
CA GLY A 75 5.05 -14.90 -12.06
C GLY A 75 4.38 -13.83 -11.18
N GLY A 76 4.78 -12.56 -11.34
CA GLY A 76 4.35 -11.44 -10.54
C GLY A 76 5.27 -11.10 -9.37
N GLY A 77 5.21 -9.83 -8.96
CA GLY A 77 6.08 -9.22 -7.98
C GLY A 77 7.29 -8.53 -8.61
N LEU A 78 7.97 -7.74 -7.81
CA LEU A 78 9.15 -6.96 -8.17
C LEU A 78 10.36 -7.54 -7.43
N ARG A 79 11.38 -7.98 -8.16
CA ARG A 79 12.60 -8.55 -7.60
C ARG A 79 13.61 -7.44 -7.36
N TYR A 80 13.91 -7.16 -6.10
CA TYR A 80 14.94 -6.21 -5.71
C TYR A 80 16.27 -6.94 -5.45
N ARG A 81 17.31 -6.56 -6.21
CA ARG A 81 18.70 -7.06 -6.09
C ARG A 81 18.83 -8.57 -5.87
N ASP A 82 18.01 -9.35 -6.58
CA ASP A 82 17.93 -10.80 -6.50
C ASP A 82 17.80 -11.40 -5.08
N GLN A 83 17.26 -10.63 -4.12
CA GLN A 83 17.16 -11.05 -2.72
C GLN A 83 15.74 -10.92 -2.16
N LEU A 84 15.04 -9.83 -2.46
CA LEU A 84 13.68 -9.57 -1.97
C LEU A 84 12.68 -9.59 -3.12
N THR A 85 11.54 -10.25 -2.92
CA THR A 85 10.37 -10.11 -3.80
C THR A 85 9.36 -9.17 -3.15
N ILE A 86 9.03 -8.08 -3.82
CA ILE A 86 8.03 -7.11 -3.37
C ILE A 86 6.72 -7.37 -4.13
N ILE A 87 5.62 -7.50 -3.41
CA ILE A 87 4.28 -7.56 -3.97
C ILE A 87 3.66 -6.17 -3.81
N PRO A 88 3.48 -5.42 -4.91
CA PRO A 88 2.93 -4.07 -4.82
C PRO A 88 1.45 -4.14 -4.43
N GLY A 89 1.06 -3.29 -3.47
CA GLY A 89 -0.27 -3.27 -2.92
C GLY A 89 -0.84 -1.86 -2.78
N SER A 90 -2.15 -1.81 -2.53
CA SER A 90 -2.88 -0.61 -2.18
C SER A 90 -3.79 -0.94 -1.01
N GLU A 91 -3.78 -0.08 0.00
CA GLU A 91 -4.76 -0.12 1.08
C GLU A 91 -5.82 0.96 0.84
N ILE A 92 -7.07 0.60 1.10
CA ILE A 92 -8.21 1.51 1.00
C ILE A 92 -8.94 1.53 2.33
N GLU A 93 -9.25 2.73 2.80
CA GLU A 93 -10.24 2.93 3.84
C GLU A 93 -11.63 3.12 3.23
N THR A 94 -12.55 2.25 3.59
CA THR A 94 -13.98 2.41 3.29
C THR A 94 -14.73 2.85 4.53
N ARG A 95 -15.82 3.59 4.36
CA ARG A 95 -16.69 3.98 5.48
C ARG A 95 -18.10 3.53 5.18
N GLU A 96 -18.71 2.85 6.14
CA GLU A 96 -20.13 2.54 6.03
C GLU A 96 -20.94 3.83 6.07
N GLN A 97 -22.06 3.84 5.35
CA GLN A 97 -23.02 4.92 5.50
C GLN A 97 -23.51 4.91 6.94
N ALA A 98 -23.53 6.07 7.59
CA ALA A 98 -24.08 6.19 8.93
C ALA A 98 -25.55 5.75 8.89
N THR A 99 -25.84 4.54 9.35
CA THR A 99 -27.22 4.09 9.51
C THR A 99 -27.70 4.57 10.87
N SER A 100 -28.95 5.02 10.93
CA SER A 100 -29.60 5.41 12.19
C SER A 100 -29.98 4.18 13.04
N ARG A 101 -29.27 3.06 12.95
CA ARG A 101 -29.63 1.81 13.61
C ARG A 101 -28.49 1.37 14.52
N THR A 102 -28.84 1.02 15.76
CA THR A 102 -27.94 0.32 16.68
C THR A 102 -27.83 -1.15 16.29
N ASP A 103 -26.81 -1.84 16.83
CA ASP A 103 -26.61 -3.29 16.66
C ASP A 103 -27.81 -4.12 17.20
N ASP A 104 -28.76 -3.53 17.94
CA ASP A 104 -30.00 -4.18 18.41
C ASP A 104 -31.24 -3.94 17.51
N GLY A 105 -31.09 -3.14 16.45
CA GLY A 105 -32.17 -2.82 15.50
C GLY A 105 -33.07 -1.63 15.88
N THR A 106 -32.82 -0.94 17.00
CA THR A 106 -33.54 0.29 17.39
C THR A 106 -33.05 1.52 16.61
N ARG A 107 -33.95 2.48 16.38
CA ARG A 107 -33.63 3.75 15.71
C ARG A 107 -32.84 4.65 16.67
N ASN A 108 -31.70 5.16 16.23
CA ASN A 108 -30.88 6.13 16.97
C ASN A 108 -31.68 7.39 17.30
N ASP A 109 -31.50 7.88 18.52
CA ASP A 109 -31.73 9.29 18.86
C ASP A 109 -30.91 10.15 17.88
N PRO A 110 -31.51 11.10 17.14
CA PRO A 110 -30.76 12.00 16.25
C PRO A 110 -29.69 12.83 16.98
N SER A 111 -29.69 12.90 18.32
CA SER A 111 -28.61 13.47 19.13
C SER A 111 -27.39 12.54 19.30
N SER A 112 -27.56 11.24 19.00
CA SER A 112 -26.54 10.18 19.09
C SER A 112 -26.06 9.81 17.69
N ALA A 113 -25.30 10.71 17.06
CA ALA A 113 -24.65 10.42 15.79
C ALA A 113 -23.55 9.37 16.01
N VAL A 114 -23.85 8.10 15.77
CA VAL A 114 -22.84 7.05 15.70
C VAL A 114 -21.91 7.40 14.54
N SER A 115 -20.63 7.59 14.85
CA SER A 115 -19.62 7.89 13.84
C SER A 115 -19.53 6.73 12.84
N PRO A 116 -19.52 7.00 11.52
CA PRO A 116 -19.45 5.94 10.51
C PRO A 116 -18.16 5.14 10.71
N ARG A 117 -18.32 3.82 10.86
CA ARG A 117 -17.23 2.87 11.05
C ARG A 117 -16.38 2.81 9.78
N ALA A 118 -15.07 2.82 9.97
CA ALA A 118 -14.10 2.69 8.89
C ALA A 118 -13.56 1.26 8.85
N SER A 119 -13.34 0.74 7.63
CA SER A 119 -12.73 -0.56 7.39
C SER A 119 -11.55 -0.40 6.43
N HIS A 120 -10.45 -1.10 6.73
CA HIS A 120 -9.24 -1.12 5.93
C HIS A 120 -9.18 -2.38 5.08
N HIS A 121 -8.93 -2.20 3.79
CA HIS A 121 -8.86 -3.28 2.81
C HIS A 121 -7.53 -3.21 2.07
N VAL A 122 -6.73 -4.26 2.19
CA VAL A 122 -5.48 -4.39 1.45
C VAL A 122 -5.70 -5.23 0.20
N SER A 123 -5.26 -4.70 -0.94
CA SER A 123 -5.27 -5.39 -2.23
C SER A 123 -3.85 -5.50 -2.77
N TYR A 124 -3.45 -6.68 -3.22
CA TYR A 124 -2.16 -6.93 -3.85
C TYR A 124 -2.30 -7.20 -5.33
N PHE A 125 -1.30 -6.77 -6.10
CA PHE A 125 -1.30 -6.89 -7.55
C PHE A 125 -0.08 -7.67 -8.02
N PRO A 126 -0.24 -8.62 -8.97
CA PRO A 126 0.91 -9.34 -9.53
C PRO A 126 1.90 -8.42 -10.24
N GLY A 127 1.47 -7.28 -10.77
CA GLY A 127 2.35 -6.34 -11.48
C GLY A 127 1.77 -4.93 -11.52
N LEU A 128 2.56 -4.00 -12.05
CA LEU A 128 2.23 -2.57 -12.03
C LEU A 128 1.06 -2.22 -12.95
N GLU A 129 0.82 -2.99 -14.01
CA GLU A 129 -0.33 -2.79 -14.90
C GLU A 129 -1.66 -2.94 -14.15
N GLY A 130 -1.81 -4.04 -13.40
CA GLY A 130 -3.02 -4.32 -12.62
C GLY A 130 -3.24 -3.28 -11.52
N LEU A 131 -2.17 -2.89 -10.82
CA LEU A 131 -2.21 -1.81 -9.84
C LEU A 131 -2.65 -0.49 -10.48
N LYS A 132 -2.08 -0.12 -11.62
CA LYS A 132 -2.42 1.12 -12.35
C LYS A 132 -3.88 1.12 -12.81
N ALA A 133 -4.38 -0.01 -13.32
CA ALA A 133 -5.78 -0.16 -13.70
C ALA A 133 -6.71 0.01 -12.49
N PHE A 134 -6.35 -0.60 -11.35
CA PHE A 134 -7.09 -0.48 -10.11
C PHE A 134 -7.13 0.95 -9.59
N VAL A 135 -5.99 1.65 -9.52
CA VAL A 135 -5.92 3.07 -9.13
C VAL A 135 -6.76 3.93 -10.07
N GLY A 136 -6.74 3.63 -11.37
CA GLY A 136 -7.59 4.31 -12.35
C GLY A 136 -9.09 4.18 -12.05
N VAL A 137 -9.54 3.02 -11.56
CA VAL A 137 -10.92 2.82 -11.09
C VAL A 137 -11.17 3.57 -9.78
N LEU A 138 -10.26 3.40 -8.81
CA LEU A 138 -10.36 3.98 -7.47
C LEU A 138 -10.41 5.51 -7.51
N SER A 139 -9.71 6.13 -8.45
CA SER A 139 -9.63 7.58 -8.64
C SER A 139 -10.97 8.30 -8.72
N ARG A 140 -12.01 7.57 -9.14
CA ARG A 140 -13.39 8.08 -9.25
C ARG A 140 -14.14 8.10 -7.93
N HIS A 141 -13.59 7.47 -6.89
CA HIS A 141 -14.24 7.22 -5.61
C HIS A 141 -13.47 7.82 -4.42
N VAL A 142 -12.22 8.23 -4.60
CA VAL A 142 -11.39 8.84 -3.56
C VAL A 142 -11.06 10.29 -3.92
N THR A 143 -11.07 11.16 -2.92
CA THR A 143 -10.80 12.59 -3.08
C THR A 143 -9.31 12.93 -3.07
N ASN A 144 -8.46 11.99 -2.64
CA ASN A 144 -7.02 12.18 -2.59
C ASN A 144 -6.27 10.90 -2.96
N ILE A 145 -5.72 10.87 -4.16
CA ILE A 145 -4.87 9.77 -4.69
C ILE A 145 -3.39 10.00 -4.38
N GLU A 146 -3.05 11.25 -4.05
CA GLU A 146 -1.67 11.67 -3.80
C GLU A 146 -1.18 11.29 -2.40
N LEU A 147 -2.08 10.77 -1.54
CA LEU A 147 -1.82 10.34 -0.16
C LEU A 147 -1.98 8.83 -0.01
#